data_AF-J0D577-F1
#
_entry.id   AF-J0D577-F1
#
_cell.length_a   1.000
_cell.length_b   1.000
_cell.length_c   1.000
_cell.angle_alpha   90.00
_cell.angle_beta   90.00
_cell.angle_gamma   90.00
#
_symmetry.space_group_name_H-M   'P 1'
#
loop_
_entity.id
_entity.type
_entity.pdbx_description
1 polymer ?
#
loop_
_entity_poly.entity_id
_entity_poly.type
_entity_poly.pdbx_seq_one_letter_code
_entity_poly.pdbx_strand_id
1 'polypeptide(L)'
;MCIRPVVIDDEIQIDALVEDIARFHNDAIKIKGYAGSAAERDKRQLQEKQHLKTVLDNVFHPLFGTPLENRFKDAFAQLAHCMVIIAKDHIFLDGNKRTAVKCMSIWYNYGVNLDIDDPPDPEKNLIYKWIEGIVKKERTETELADYLRQHQTPADTNN
;
A
#
# COMPACT_ATOMS: atom_id res chain seq x y z
N MET A 1 -2.38 -20.27 -7.82
CA MET A 1 -3.74 -19.92 -7.36
C MET A 1 -4.01 -18.49 -7.80
N CYS A 2 -5.21 -18.16 -8.28
CA CYS A 2 -5.57 -16.80 -8.71
C CYS A 2 -6.54 -16.22 -7.67
N ILE A 3 -6.07 -15.30 -6.84
CA ILE A 3 -6.89 -14.60 -5.83
C ILE A 3 -7.56 -13.42 -6.55
N ARG A 4 -8.88 -13.31 -6.44
CA ARG A 4 -9.63 -12.21 -7.09
C ARG A 4 -9.24 -10.86 -6.46
N PRO A 5 -9.22 -9.76 -7.24
CA PRO A 5 -9.04 -8.42 -6.69
C PRO A 5 -10.02 -8.15 -5.54
N VAL A 6 -9.54 -7.47 -4.52
CA VAL A 6 -10.28 -7.10 -3.31
C VAL A 6 -11.13 -5.87 -3.63
N VAL A 7 -12.43 -5.98 -3.40
CA VAL A 7 -13.37 -4.86 -3.50
C VAL A 7 -13.66 -4.32 -2.10
N ILE A 8 -13.55 -3.01 -1.93
CA ILE A 8 -13.98 -2.30 -0.73
C ILE A 8 -14.94 -1.19 -1.20
N ASP A 9 -16.23 -1.41 -1.03
CA ASP A 9 -17.30 -0.49 -1.43
C ASP A 9 -17.93 0.27 -0.25
N ASP A 10 -17.57 -0.12 0.98
CA ASP A 10 -17.97 0.53 2.22
C ASP A 10 -16.99 1.66 2.59
N GLU A 11 -17.51 2.90 2.64
CA GLU A 11 -16.75 4.09 3.01
C GLU A 11 -16.14 3.97 4.42
N ILE A 12 -16.81 3.29 5.35
CA ILE A 12 -16.31 3.08 6.72
C ILE A 12 -15.04 2.21 6.69
N GLN A 13 -15.00 1.20 5.81
CA GLN A 13 -13.83 0.32 5.69
C GLN A 13 -12.66 1.03 5.02
N ILE A 14 -12.91 1.87 4.01
CA ILE A 14 -11.87 2.71 3.41
C ILE A 14 -11.32 3.71 4.43
N ASP A 15 -12.18 4.38 5.19
CA ASP A 15 -11.74 5.35 6.20
C ASP A 15 -10.91 4.67 7.30
N ALA A 16 -11.32 3.48 7.75
CA ALA A 16 -10.54 2.67 8.68
C ALA A 16 -9.15 2.32 8.12
N LEU A 17 -9.08 1.94 6.84
CA LEU A 17 -7.84 1.63 6.16
C LEU A 17 -6.91 2.86 6.03
N VAL A 18 -7.48 4.03 5.71
CA VAL A 18 -6.76 5.32 5.68
C VAL A 18 -6.16 5.62 7.05
N GLU A 19 -6.94 5.49 8.12
CA GLU A 19 -6.49 5.73 9.48
C GLU A 19 -5.38 4.75 9.90
N ASP A 20 -5.50 3.47 9.54
CA ASP A 20 -4.49 2.46 9.82
C ASP A 20 -3.16 2.75 9.14
N ILE A 21 -3.18 3.06 7.84
CA ILE A 21 -1.96 3.41 7.09
C ILE A 21 -1.37 4.73 7.61
N ALA A 22 -2.19 5.75 7.87
CA ALA A 22 -1.72 7.04 8.35
C ALA A 22 -1.12 6.94 9.75
N ARG A 23 -1.74 6.18 10.65
CA ARG A 23 -1.20 5.89 11.99
C ARG A 23 0.14 5.18 11.87
N PHE A 24 0.20 4.12 11.07
CA PHE A 24 1.45 3.40 10.83
C PHE A 24 2.55 4.34 10.30
N HIS A 25 2.21 5.17 9.30
CA HIS A 25 3.14 6.12 8.70
C HIS A 25 3.72 7.07 9.77
N ASN A 26 2.86 7.65 10.59
CA ASN A 26 3.25 8.59 11.64
C ASN A 26 4.14 7.94 12.72
N ASP A 27 3.87 6.68 13.07
CA ASP A 27 4.65 5.94 14.06
C ASP A 27 6.03 5.53 13.51
N ALA A 28 6.07 5.09 12.25
CA ALA A 28 7.29 4.62 11.60
C ALA A 28 8.20 5.76 11.13
N ILE A 29 7.61 6.89 10.75
CA ILE A 29 8.32 8.03 10.16
C ILE A 29 8.25 9.21 11.12
N LYS A 30 9.25 9.31 11.99
CA LYS A 30 9.50 10.54 12.75
C LYS A 30 10.05 11.59 11.79
N ILE A 31 9.20 12.46 11.28
CA ILE A 31 9.63 13.62 10.50
C ILE A 31 10.45 14.54 11.41
N LYS A 32 11.78 14.44 11.32
CA LYS A 32 12.70 15.35 12.01
C LYS A 32 12.70 16.70 11.28
N GLY A 33 12.51 17.79 12.01
CA GLY A 33 12.69 19.14 11.48
C GLY A 33 11.50 19.75 10.74
N TYR A 34 10.28 19.21 10.89
CA TYR A 34 9.09 19.95 10.46
C TYR A 34 8.93 21.20 11.34
N ALA A 35 9.16 22.38 10.76
CA ALA A 35 9.16 23.67 11.45
C ALA A 35 7.77 24.36 11.50
N GLY A 36 6.70 23.67 11.10
CA GLY A 36 5.34 24.21 11.12
C GLY A 36 4.70 24.20 12.51
N SER A 37 3.75 25.11 12.72
CA SER A 37 2.88 25.15 13.89
C SER A 37 2.01 23.89 14.01
N ALA A 38 1.41 23.67 15.18
CA ALA A 38 0.48 22.56 15.40
C ALA A 38 -0.69 22.58 14.40
N ALA A 39 -1.26 23.76 14.13
CA ALA A 39 -2.35 23.91 13.18
C ALA A 39 -1.94 23.57 11.73
N GLU A 40 -0.72 23.92 11.32
CA GLU A 40 -0.20 23.55 10.00
C GLU A 40 0.07 22.04 9.90
N ARG A 41 0.56 21.44 10.98
CA ARG A 41 0.76 19.99 11.08
C ARG A 41 -0.58 19.24 10.97
N ASP A 42 -1.63 19.71 11.63
CA ASP A 42 -2.95 19.08 11.62
C ASP A 42 -3.61 19.22 10.25
N LYS A 43 -3.53 20.41 9.64
CA LYS A 43 -3.99 20.64 8.26
C LYS A 43 -3.28 19.72 7.27
N ARG A 44 -1.96 19.55 7.40
CA ARG A 44 -1.18 18.65 6.54
C ARG A 44 -1.64 17.21 6.70
N GLN A 45 -1.75 16.71 7.93
CA GLN A 45 -2.22 15.34 8.18
C GLN A 45 -3.60 15.07 7.59
N LEU A 46 -4.50 16.07 7.66
CA LEU A 46 -5.81 15.96 7.03
C LEU A 46 -5.71 15.84 5.50
N GLN A 47 -4.83 16.63 4.86
CA GLN A 47 -4.58 16.56 3.42
C GLN A 47 -3.93 15.23 3.01
N GLU A 48 -2.95 14.74 3.77
CA GLU A 48 -2.28 13.45 3.55
C GLU A 48 -3.31 12.30 3.60
N LYS A 49 -4.23 12.33 4.58
CA LYS A 49 -5.33 11.36 4.70
C LYS A 49 -6.34 11.44 3.55
N GLN A 50 -6.76 12.64 3.16
CA GLN A 50 -7.68 12.83 2.01
C GLN A 50 -7.07 12.34 0.70
N HIS A 51 -5.78 12.60 0.49
CA HIS A 51 -5.07 12.12 -0.68
C HIS A 51 -4.95 10.59 -0.66
N LEU A 52 -4.57 10.01 0.48
CA LEU A 52 -4.53 8.56 0.66
C LEU A 52 -5.89 7.91 0.42
N LYS A 53 -6.99 8.49 0.94
CA LYS A 53 -8.35 8.01 0.70
C LYS A 53 -8.65 7.93 -0.79
N THR A 54 -8.33 9.00 -1.53
CA THR A 54 -8.52 9.05 -2.99
C THR A 54 -7.74 7.96 -3.71
N VAL A 55 -6.49 7.70 -3.29
CA VAL A 55 -5.67 6.61 -3.84
C VAL A 55 -6.31 5.25 -3.57
N LEU A 56 -6.73 4.99 -2.34
CA LEU A 56 -7.34 3.72 -1.96
C LEU A 56 -8.71 3.50 -2.63
N ASP A 57 -9.55 4.52 -2.68
CA ASP A 57 -10.82 4.48 -3.42
C ASP A 57 -10.57 4.10 -4.89
N ASN A 58 -9.56 4.68 -5.54
CA ASN A 58 -9.21 4.30 -6.91
C ASN A 58 -8.75 2.85 -7.05
N VAL A 59 -8.07 2.29 -6.05
CA VAL A 59 -7.54 0.92 -6.06
C VAL A 59 -8.62 -0.12 -5.78
N PHE A 60 -9.52 0.15 -4.83
CA PHE A 60 -10.45 -0.85 -4.27
C PHE A 60 -11.91 -0.67 -4.70
N HIS A 61 -12.27 0.51 -5.22
CA HIS A 61 -13.64 0.80 -5.63
C HIS A 61 -13.82 0.56 -7.15
N PRO A 62 -14.87 -0.13 -7.60
CA PRO A 62 -15.21 -0.25 -9.02
C PRO A 62 -15.49 1.13 -9.65
N LEU A 63 -14.82 1.47 -10.74
CA LEU A 63 -15.01 2.78 -11.39
C LEU A 63 -16.13 2.69 -12.43
N PHE A 64 -17.21 3.45 -12.23
CA PHE A 64 -18.33 3.58 -13.17
C PHE A 64 -18.91 2.23 -13.64
N GLY A 65 -19.06 1.28 -12.71
CA GLY A 65 -19.56 -0.07 -13.04
C GLY A 65 -18.55 -0.98 -13.72
N THR A 66 -17.29 -0.55 -13.88
CA THR A 66 -16.20 -1.40 -14.36
C THR A 66 -15.65 -2.22 -13.19
N PRO A 67 -15.75 -3.57 -13.24
CA PRO A 67 -15.21 -4.43 -12.20
C PRO A 67 -13.69 -4.31 -12.07
N LEU A 68 -13.16 -4.62 -10.90
CA LEU A 68 -11.72 -4.56 -10.64
C LEU A 68 -10.93 -5.56 -11.48
N GLU A 69 -11.55 -6.66 -11.86
CA GLU A 69 -10.99 -7.73 -12.70
C GLU A 69 -10.60 -7.24 -14.10
N ASN A 70 -11.21 -6.15 -14.58
CA ASN A 70 -10.82 -5.52 -15.84
C ASN A 70 -9.56 -4.66 -15.71
N ARG A 71 -9.17 -4.29 -14.48
CA ARG A 71 -7.99 -3.46 -14.18
C ARG A 71 -6.84 -4.30 -13.63
N PHE A 72 -7.16 -5.29 -12.81
CA PHE A 72 -6.21 -6.12 -12.11
C PHE A 72 -6.45 -7.59 -12.42
N LYS A 73 -5.40 -8.27 -12.88
CA LYS A 73 -5.42 -9.71 -13.15
C LYS A 73 -5.79 -10.53 -11.91
N ASP A 74 -5.32 -10.11 -10.75
CA ASP A 74 -5.49 -10.75 -9.45
C ASP A 74 -5.18 -9.76 -8.31
N ALA A 75 -5.42 -10.17 -7.07
CA ALA A 75 -5.13 -9.39 -5.87
C ALA A 75 -3.65 -8.97 -5.76
N PHE A 76 -2.72 -9.75 -6.31
CA PHE A 76 -1.29 -9.40 -6.27
C PHE A 76 -0.96 -8.27 -7.24
N ALA A 77 -1.57 -8.25 -8.43
CA ALA A 77 -1.50 -7.11 -9.34
C ALA A 77 -2.07 -5.85 -8.70
N GLN A 78 -3.21 -5.97 -8.00
CA GLN A 78 -3.83 -4.88 -7.27
C GLN A 78 -2.96 -4.38 -6.10
N LEU A 79 -2.39 -5.28 -5.31
CA LEU A 79 -1.45 -4.96 -4.23
C LEU A 79 -0.20 -4.24 -4.78
N ALA A 80 0.43 -4.79 -5.81
CA ALA A 80 1.59 -4.16 -6.44
C ALA A 80 1.26 -2.74 -6.92
N HIS A 81 0.11 -2.55 -7.56
CA HIS A 81 -0.39 -1.25 -7.99
C HIS A 81 -0.55 -0.27 -6.83
N CYS A 82 -1.21 -0.70 -5.75
CA CYS A 82 -1.42 0.10 -4.55
C CYS A 82 -0.08 0.57 -3.95
N MET A 83 0.88 -0.36 -3.81
CA MET A 83 2.20 -0.05 -3.27
C MET A 83 2.97 0.94 -4.16
N VAL A 84 2.88 0.78 -5.48
CA VAL A 84 3.57 1.65 -6.44
C VAL A 84 2.98 3.06 -6.44
N ILE A 85 1.65 3.20 -6.41
CA ILE A 85 1.02 4.53 -6.31
C ILE A 85 1.39 5.18 -4.99
N ILE A 86 1.26 4.50 -3.85
CA ILE A 86 1.65 5.08 -2.54
C ILE A 86 3.11 5.54 -2.54
N ALA A 87 4.01 4.77 -3.17
CA ALA A 87 5.43 5.14 -3.25
C ALA A 87 5.72 6.33 -4.18
N LYS A 88 4.92 6.54 -5.24
CA LYS A 88 5.17 7.54 -6.30
C LYS A 88 4.36 8.82 -6.13
N ASP A 89 3.16 8.75 -5.57
CA ASP A 89 2.19 9.85 -5.59
C ASP A 89 2.47 10.93 -4.52
N HIS A 90 3.60 10.82 -3.81
CA HIS A 90 4.05 11.77 -2.80
C HIS A 90 2.94 12.14 -1.79
N ILE A 91 2.18 11.13 -1.36
CA ILE A 91 1.07 11.28 -0.41
C ILE A 91 1.56 11.95 0.88
N PHE A 92 2.74 11.54 1.35
CA PHE A 92 3.39 12.07 2.55
C PHE A 92 4.62 12.90 2.19
N LEU A 93 5.03 13.80 3.09
CA LEU A 93 6.24 14.61 2.93
C LEU A 93 7.52 13.78 2.74
N ASP A 94 7.63 12.66 3.46
CA ASP A 94 8.72 11.69 3.36
C ASP A 94 8.17 10.29 3.68
N GLY A 95 8.97 9.24 3.52
CA GLY A 95 8.61 7.90 3.98
C GLY A 95 7.62 7.13 3.09
N ASN A 96 7.20 7.68 1.96
CA ASN A 96 6.26 7.04 1.01
C ASN A 96 6.62 5.59 0.66
N LYS A 97 7.90 5.33 0.32
CA LYS A 97 8.40 3.98 0.03
C LYS A 97 8.25 3.03 1.22
N ARG A 98 8.45 3.52 2.45
CA ARG A 98 8.32 2.72 3.67
C ARG A 98 6.86 2.43 4.01
N THR A 99 5.98 3.41 3.80
CA THR A 99 4.53 3.22 3.92
C THR A 99 4.03 2.17 2.93
N ALA A 100 4.45 2.25 1.67
CA ALA A 100 4.09 1.29 0.63
C ALA A 100 4.44 -0.16 1.01
N VAL A 101 5.65 -0.40 1.53
CA VAL A 101 6.07 -1.73 2.01
C VAL A 101 5.10 -2.26 3.07
N LYS A 102 4.71 -1.43 4.04
CA LYS A 102 3.81 -1.86 5.10
C LYS A 102 2.37 -2.07 4.68
N CYS A 103 1.94 -1.53 3.55
CA CYS A 103 0.64 -1.88 3.03
C CYS A 103 0.52 -3.41 2.87
N MET A 104 1.58 -4.16 2.56
CA MET A 104 1.52 -5.63 2.50
C MET A 104 0.89 -6.30 3.74
N SER A 105 1.19 -5.82 4.96
CA SER A 105 0.63 -6.44 6.18
C SER A 105 -0.86 -6.22 6.34
N ILE A 106 -1.40 -5.13 5.76
CA ILE A 106 -2.83 -4.85 5.75
C ILE A 106 -3.54 -5.84 4.83
N TRP A 107 -2.91 -6.22 3.72
CA TRP A 107 -3.50 -7.13 2.74
C TRP A 107 -3.66 -8.56 3.25
N TYR A 108 -2.97 -8.91 4.35
CA TYR A 108 -3.24 -10.11 5.12
C TYR A 108 -4.72 -10.21 5.55
N ASN A 109 -5.34 -9.09 5.95
CA ASN A 109 -6.75 -9.06 6.35
C ASN A 109 -7.72 -9.40 5.20
N TYR A 110 -7.24 -9.35 3.95
CA TYR A 110 -8.01 -9.65 2.75
C TYR A 110 -7.61 -10.99 2.10
N GLY A 111 -6.91 -11.86 2.85
CA GLY A 111 -6.55 -13.21 2.42
C GLY A 111 -5.34 -13.29 1.50
N VAL A 112 -4.51 -12.24 1.44
CA VAL A 112 -3.23 -12.25 0.74
C VAL A 112 -2.12 -12.51 1.76
N ASN A 113 -1.67 -13.76 1.84
CA ASN A 113 -0.60 -14.18 2.73
C ASN A 113 0.70 -14.31 1.95
N LEU A 114 1.77 -13.68 2.44
CA LEU A 114 3.07 -13.61 1.79
C LEU A 114 4.17 -14.09 2.74
N ASP A 115 5.00 -15.02 2.29
CA ASP A 115 6.25 -15.43 2.95
C ASP A 115 7.39 -14.50 2.50
N ILE A 116 7.35 -13.28 3.03
CA ILE A 116 8.33 -12.24 2.71
C ILE A 116 8.73 -11.53 3.99
N ASP A 117 10.02 -11.56 4.29
CA ASP A 117 10.60 -10.82 5.41
C ASP A 117 10.43 -9.31 5.22
N ASP A 118 10.04 -8.63 6.30
CA ASP A 118 9.87 -7.19 6.34
C ASP A 118 10.75 -6.54 7.42
N PRO A 119 12.09 -6.55 7.23
CA PRO A 119 13.01 -6.01 8.20
C PRO A 119 12.86 -4.47 8.31
N PRO A 120 13.17 -3.91 9.50
CA PRO A 120 13.12 -2.47 9.74
C PRO A 120 14.10 -1.67 8.87
N ASP A 121 15.23 -2.28 8.54
CA ASP A 121 16.31 -1.69 7.75
C ASP A 121 15.97 -1.74 6.24
N PRO A 122 15.80 -0.59 5.56
CA PRO A 122 15.51 -0.53 4.13
C PRO A 122 16.56 -1.25 3.26
N GLU A 123 17.83 -1.25 3.66
CA GLU A 123 18.91 -1.91 2.93
C GLU A 123 18.82 -3.43 2.98
N LYS A 124 18.09 -3.98 3.95
CA LYS A 124 17.82 -5.41 4.09
C LYS A 124 16.42 -5.78 3.62
N ASN A 125 15.55 -4.80 3.34
CA ASN A 125 14.16 -5.02 2.98
C ASN A 125 14.04 -5.16 1.45
N LEU A 126 13.81 -6.39 1.00
CA LEU A 126 13.76 -6.69 -0.43
C LEU A 126 12.61 -6.00 -1.15
N ILE A 127 11.45 -5.87 -0.49
CA ILE A 127 10.30 -5.15 -1.04
C ILE A 127 10.57 -3.65 -1.13
N TYR A 128 11.26 -3.07 -0.15
CA TYR A 128 11.70 -1.68 -0.25
C TYR A 128 12.58 -1.47 -1.50
N LYS A 129 13.52 -2.39 -1.77
CA LYS A 129 14.36 -2.34 -2.97
C LYS A 129 13.57 -2.54 -4.27
N TRP A 130 12.55 -3.40 -4.25
CA TRP A 130 11.61 -3.54 -5.38
C TRP A 130 10.91 -2.21 -5.69
N ILE A 131 10.31 -1.60 -4.67
CA ILE A 131 9.62 -0.32 -4.79
C ILE A 131 10.60 0.77 -5.26
N GLU A 132 11.81 0.81 -4.71
CA GLU A 132 12.83 1.75 -5.16
C GLU A 132 13.20 1.56 -6.63
N GLY A 133 13.41 0.32 -7.08
CA GLY A 133 13.68 0.01 -8.49
C GLY A 133 12.54 0.45 -9.41
N ILE A 134 11.28 0.31 -8.98
CA ILE A 134 10.12 0.78 -9.74
C ILE A 134 10.03 2.31 -9.80
N VAL A 135 10.35 3.00 -8.70
CA VAL A 135 10.44 4.47 -8.66
C VAL A 135 11.55 4.96 -9.60
N LYS A 136 12.69 4.24 -9.65
CA LYS A 136 13.81 4.48 -10.56
C LYS A 136 13.56 4.02 -12.01
N LYS A 137 12.42 3.38 -12.28
CA LYS A 137 12.05 2.78 -13.59
C LYS A 137 12.99 1.66 -14.06
N GLU A 138 13.69 1.01 -13.13
CA GLU A 138 14.57 -0.14 -13.36
C GLU A 138 13.79 -1.46 -13.32
N ARG A 139 12.60 -1.44 -12.72
CA ARG A 139 11.67 -2.56 -12.57
C ARG A 139 10.25 -2.10 -12.87
N THR A 140 9.38 -3.05 -13.15
CA THR A 140 7.98 -2.80 -13.49
C THR A 140 7.04 -3.27 -12.38
N GLU A 141 5.84 -2.69 -12.37
CA GLU A 141 4.76 -3.10 -11.46
C GLU A 141 4.35 -4.56 -11.69
N THR A 142 4.35 -5.01 -12.95
CA THR A 142 4.06 -6.40 -13.32
C THR A 142 5.07 -7.37 -12.71
N GLU A 143 6.36 -7.06 -12.77
CA GLU A 143 7.41 -7.89 -12.17
C GLU A 143 7.28 -7.98 -10.64
N LEU A 144 6.87 -6.89 -9.98
CA LEU A 144 6.56 -6.93 -8.55
C LEU A 144 5.35 -7.83 -8.28
N ALA A 145 4.27 -7.72 -9.06
CA ALA A 145 3.11 -8.60 -8.91
C ALA A 145 3.47 -10.08 -9.12
N ASP A 146 4.34 -10.38 -10.09
CA ASP A 146 4.90 -11.72 -10.31
C ASP A 146 5.71 -12.20 -9.11
N TYR A 147 6.57 -11.35 -8.55
CA TYR A 147 7.36 -11.65 -7.37
C TYR A 147 6.47 -11.97 -6.15
N LEU A 148 5.45 -11.14 -5.88
CA LEU A 148 4.50 -11.35 -4.79
C LEU A 148 3.74 -12.68 -4.97
N ARG A 149 3.32 -13.02 -6.19
CA ARG A 149 2.64 -14.30 -6.49
C ARG A 149 3.49 -15.53 -6.20
N GLN A 150 4.81 -15.44 -6.43
CA GLN A 150 5.74 -16.54 -6.18
C GLN A 150 5.99 -16.78 -4.69
N HIS A 151 5.78 -15.76 -3.86
CA HIS A 151 5.99 -15.82 -2.41
C HIS A 151 4.67 -15.93 -1.63
N GLN A 152 3.58 -16.33 -2.29
CA GLN A 152 2.33 -16.57 -1.58
C GLN A 152 2.46 -17.79 -0.66
N THR A 153 1.92 -17.70 0.55
CA THR A 153 1.68 -18.87 1.39
C THR A 153 0.26 -19.35 1.24
N PRO A 154 0.01 -20.67 1.39
CA PRO A 154 -1.35 -21.15 1.62
C PRO A 154 -1.93 -20.38 2.81
N ALA A 155 -3.17 -19.89 2.68
CA ALA A 155 -3.89 -19.39 3.85
C ALA A 155 -3.90 -20.51 4.89
N ASP A 156 -3.37 -20.24 6.09
CA ASP A 156 -3.33 -21.22 7.17
C ASP A 156 -4.72 -21.83 7.33
N THR A 157 -4.84 -23.09 6.94
CA THR A 157 -6.02 -23.93 7.18
C THR A 157 -5.88 -24.47 8.60
N ASN A 158 -5.80 -23.57 9.57
CA ASN A 158 -5.74 -23.94 10.99
C ASN A 158 -7.11 -23.73 11.61
N ASN A 159 -7.92 -24.79 11.44
CA ASN A 159 -8.83 -25.44 12.39
C ASN A 159 -9.68 -24.56 13.33
#